data_AF-A0A843SXI5-F1
#
_entry.id   AF-A0A843SXI5-F1
#
_cell.length_a   1.000
_cell.length_b   1.000
_cell.length_c   1.000
_cell.angle_alpha   90.00
_cell.angle_beta   90.00
_cell.angle_gamma   90.00
#
_symmetry.space_group_name_H-M   'P 1'
#
loop_
_entity.id
_entity.type
_entity.pdbx_description
1 polymer ?
#
loop_
_entity_poly.entity_id
_entity_poly.type
_entity_poly.pdbx_seq_one_letter_code
_entity_poly.pdbx_strand_id
1 'polypeptide(L)'
;MTINVSDAFKTLEQISAVDAAEAGGKAFNCGRLTQAGFAVPPGLVVLASATPDDIDRTVDPDEIHVDKISGAIVLSRPGTGEEEVRLPASDLAGRAGGRPVLDEMAIAELSQLALRIERFFGAPQDIEWCHDGRQFWVLQSRPVTAAPASGANDIEWTRANLIEVFPDQTSPQALAVYEDMLNRAEVRFMGRLIDPALGPMLKSFHGRLYFNLLQLRNICRLGGAAPAGALRSFGHSDAIRPADEVATRPALRDVLPRLPDFIRLARNDRRLPRLMRRQERALEAIIRRFASVR
;
A
#
# COMPACT_ATOMS: atom_id res chain seq x y z
N MET A 1 -18.31 -26.59 30.34
CA MET A 1 -18.74 -25.78 29.19
C MET A 1 -17.79 -26.14 28.07
N THR A 2 -18.22 -27.08 27.24
CA THR A 2 -17.37 -27.81 26.28
C THR A 2 -17.46 -27.06 24.95
N ILE A 3 -16.36 -26.45 24.52
CA ILE A 3 -16.29 -25.79 23.21
C ILE A 3 -16.15 -26.90 22.16
N ASN A 4 -17.10 -26.95 21.23
CA ASN A 4 -17.18 -27.97 20.19
C ASN A 4 -16.26 -27.55 19.03
N VAL A 5 -15.06 -28.17 18.91
CA VAL A 5 -14.03 -27.81 17.91
C VAL A 5 -14.32 -28.45 16.53
N SER A 6 -15.57 -28.46 16.05
CA SER A 6 -15.93 -29.19 14.82
C SER A 6 -16.30 -28.35 13.59
N ASP A 7 -16.50 -27.04 13.72
CA ASP A 7 -17.09 -26.23 12.62
C ASP A 7 -16.10 -25.30 11.91
N ALA A 8 -14.86 -25.18 12.42
CA ALA A 8 -13.83 -24.29 11.86
C ALA A 8 -12.80 -25.03 10.99
N PHE A 9 -12.61 -26.34 11.19
CA PHE A 9 -11.59 -27.12 10.50
C PHE A 9 -12.10 -28.49 10.06
N LYS A 10 -11.60 -28.97 8.92
CA LYS A 10 -11.82 -30.33 8.41
C LYS A 10 -10.52 -30.93 7.90
N THR A 11 -10.37 -32.25 7.95
CA THR A 11 -9.30 -32.91 7.19
C THR A 11 -9.67 -32.99 5.71
N LEU A 12 -8.68 -33.14 4.83
CA LEU A 12 -8.93 -33.34 3.39
C LEU A 12 -9.88 -34.51 3.10
N GLU A 13 -9.85 -35.56 3.93
CA GLU A 13 -10.72 -36.73 3.83
C GLU A 13 -12.19 -36.40 4.13
N GLN A 14 -12.42 -35.45 5.04
CA GLN A 14 -13.75 -35.01 5.47
C GLN A 14 -14.39 -34.00 4.50
N ILE A 15 -13.66 -33.50 3.51
CA ILE A 15 -14.17 -32.52 2.55
C ILE A 15 -15.15 -33.16 1.58
N SER A 16 -16.38 -32.67 1.55
CA SER A 16 -17.43 -33.17 0.68
C SER A 16 -17.92 -32.10 -0.30
N ALA A 17 -18.82 -32.48 -1.21
CA ALA A 17 -19.43 -31.55 -2.18
C ALA A 17 -20.11 -30.33 -1.53
N VAL A 18 -20.63 -30.46 -0.30
CA VAL A 18 -21.28 -29.34 0.40
C VAL A 18 -20.29 -28.32 0.95
N ASP A 19 -19.02 -28.70 1.09
CA ASP A 19 -17.97 -27.86 1.69
C ASP A 19 -17.24 -26.98 0.67
N ALA A 20 -17.59 -27.08 -0.62
CA ALA A 20 -16.87 -26.39 -1.70
C ALA A 20 -16.80 -24.87 -1.52
N ALA A 21 -17.87 -24.28 -0.97
CA ALA A 21 -17.94 -22.84 -0.70
C ALA A 21 -17.07 -22.42 0.50
N GLU A 22 -16.90 -23.30 1.48
CA GLU A 22 -16.20 -22.98 2.74
C GLU A 22 -14.73 -23.40 2.74
N ALA A 23 -14.38 -24.51 2.09
CA ALA A 23 -13.02 -25.05 2.03
C ALA A 23 -12.11 -24.30 1.03
N GLY A 24 -12.71 -23.58 0.08
CA GLY A 24 -11.99 -22.98 -1.04
C GLY A 24 -11.55 -24.00 -2.10
N GLY A 25 -11.23 -23.50 -3.30
CA GLY A 25 -11.03 -24.36 -4.49
C GLY A 25 -9.82 -25.30 -4.41
N LYS A 26 -8.73 -24.90 -3.75
CA LYS A 26 -7.53 -25.74 -3.59
C LYS A 26 -7.84 -26.95 -2.70
N ALA A 27 -8.33 -26.71 -1.47
CA ALA A 27 -8.65 -27.78 -0.52
C ALA A 27 -9.77 -28.69 -1.01
N PHE A 28 -10.80 -28.12 -1.66
CA PHE A 28 -11.88 -28.90 -2.27
C PHE A 28 -11.39 -29.90 -3.31
N ASN A 29 -10.50 -29.47 -4.21
CA ASN A 29 -9.93 -30.35 -5.22
C ASN A 29 -9.00 -31.40 -4.61
N CYS A 30 -8.16 -31.01 -3.63
CA CYS A 30 -7.31 -31.95 -2.92
C CYS A 30 -8.14 -33.03 -2.20
N GLY A 31 -9.20 -32.67 -1.49
CA GLY A 31 -10.07 -33.64 -0.81
C GLY A 31 -10.73 -34.63 -1.78
N ARG A 32 -11.20 -34.15 -2.94
CA ARG A 32 -11.73 -35.03 -4.00
C ARG A 32 -10.68 -35.99 -4.56
N LEU A 33 -9.44 -35.54 -4.73
CA LEU A 33 -8.34 -36.39 -5.17
C LEU A 33 -8.01 -37.46 -4.12
N THR A 34 -7.96 -37.08 -2.83
CA THR A 34 -7.80 -38.02 -1.71
C THR A 34 -8.89 -39.10 -1.73
N GLN A 35 -10.16 -38.70 -1.86
CA GLN A 35 -11.31 -39.62 -1.92
C GLN A 35 -11.30 -40.52 -3.16
N ALA A 36 -10.71 -40.05 -4.27
CA ALA A 36 -10.51 -40.85 -5.47
C ALA A 36 -9.27 -41.77 -5.39
N GLY A 37 -8.57 -41.80 -4.26
CA GLY A 37 -7.42 -42.69 -4.02
C GLY A 37 -6.10 -42.19 -4.60
N PHE A 38 -6.02 -40.91 -5.02
CA PHE A 38 -4.75 -40.32 -5.40
C PHE A 38 -3.89 -40.04 -4.17
N ALA A 39 -2.57 -40.13 -4.36
CA ALA A 39 -1.60 -39.79 -3.33
C ALA A 39 -1.61 -38.27 -3.08
N VAL A 40 -2.41 -37.85 -2.09
CA VAL A 40 -2.47 -36.47 -1.59
C VAL A 40 -2.02 -36.52 -0.13
N PRO A 41 -1.02 -35.73 0.28
CA PRO A 41 -0.60 -35.66 1.67
C PRO A 41 -1.77 -35.32 2.61
N PRO A 42 -1.81 -35.87 3.83
CA PRO A 42 -2.78 -35.45 4.84
C PRO A 42 -2.71 -33.94 5.03
N GLY A 43 -3.88 -33.30 5.14
CA GLY A 43 -3.96 -31.85 5.23
C GLY A 43 -5.14 -31.42 6.10
N LEU A 44 -4.91 -30.34 6.86
CA LEU A 44 -5.95 -29.62 7.58
C LEU A 44 -6.48 -28.50 6.67
N VAL A 45 -7.80 -28.38 6.60
CA VAL A 45 -8.51 -27.35 5.86
C VAL A 45 -9.14 -26.40 6.85
N VAL A 46 -8.74 -25.14 6.77
CA VAL A 46 -9.36 -24.03 7.49
C VAL A 46 -10.59 -23.60 6.70
N LEU A 47 -11.78 -23.70 7.30
CA LEU A 47 -13.03 -23.31 6.66
C LEU A 47 -13.21 -21.78 6.70
N ALA A 48 -13.94 -21.23 5.74
CA ALA A 48 -14.23 -19.79 5.67
C ALA A 48 -15.00 -19.25 6.90
N SER A 49 -15.64 -20.14 7.66
CA SER A 49 -16.30 -19.85 8.94
C SER A 49 -15.33 -19.66 10.12
N ALA A 50 -14.06 -20.07 9.98
CA ALA A 50 -13.07 -19.97 11.04
C ALA A 50 -12.78 -18.51 11.41
N THR A 51 -12.81 -18.22 12.70
CA THR A 51 -12.43 -16.90 13.23
C THR A 51 -10.91 -16.80 13.42
N PRO A 52 -10.34 -15.59 13.52
CA PRO A 52 -8.93 -15.42 13.87
C PRO A 52 -8.53 -16.17 15.15
N ASP A 53 -9.39 -16.15 16.18
CA ASP A 53 -9.18 -16.89 17.43
C ASP A 53 -9.13 -18.41 17.20
N ASP A 54 -9.90 -18.95 16.24
CA ASP A 54 -9.86 -20.39 15.91
C ASP A 54 -8.54 -20.76 15.24
N ILE A 55 -8.02 -19.89 14.36
CA ILE A 55 -6.77 -20.07 13.63
C ILE A 55 -5.59 -19.99 14.59
N ASP A 56 -5.52 -18.94 15.41
CA ASP A 56 -4.42 -18.70 16.35
C ASP A 56 -4.30 -19.83 17.39
N ARG A 57 -5.41 -20.51 17.72
CA ARG A 57 -5.41 -21.69 18.61
C ARG A 57 -4.96 -22.99 17.93
N THR A 58 -5.04 -23.07 16.61
CA THR A 58 -4.94 -24.34 15.85
C THR A 58 -3.67 -24.43 15.00
N VAL A 59 -3.23 -23.32 14.42
CA VAL A 59 -2.03 -23.23 13.59
C VAL A 59 -1.25 -21.99 14.01
N ASP A 60 -0.18 -22.20 14.76
CA ASP A 60 0.78 -21.14 15.12
C ASP A 60 2.06 -21.32 14.27
N PRO A 61 2.19 -20.61 13.13
CA PRO A 61 3.34 -20.76 12.25
C PRO A 61 4.57 -20.03 12.83
N ASP A 62 5.75 -20.54 12.50
CA ASP A 62 6.97 -19.76 12.72
C ASP A 62 6.99 -18.54 11.81
N GLU A 63 7.37 -17.39 12.38
CA GLU A 63 7.65 -16.17 11.62
C GLU A 63 9.15 -15.89 11.64
N ILE A 64 9.78 -15.87 10.47
CA ILE A 64 11.21 -15.63 10.32
C ILE A 64 11.43 -14.52 9.29
N HIS A 65 12.12 -13.44 9.69
CA HIS A 65 12.50 -12.36 8.79
C HIS A 65 14.01 -12.40 8.57
N VAL A 66 14.41 -12.41 7.29
CA VAL A 66 15.81 -12.44 6.88
C VAL A 66 16.12 -11.15 6.11
N ASP A 67 17.20 -10.47 6.49
CA ASP A 67 17.68 -9.31 5.75
C ASP A 67 18.21 -9.76 4.37
N LYS A 68 17.66 -9.18 3.31
CA LYS A 68 17.98 -9.59 1.93
C LYS A 68 19.44 -9.37 1.54
N ILE A 69 20.14 -8.44 2.17
CA ILE A 69 21.51 -8.04 1.78
C ILE A 69 22.53 -8.88 2.54
N SER A 70 22.42 -8.92 3.86
CA SER A 70 23.34 -9.62 4.75
C SER A 70 23.03 -11.10 4.89
N GLY A 71 21.79 -11.52 4.63
CA GLY A 71 21.32 -12.88 4.91
C GLY A 71 21.12 -13.15 6.40
N ALA A 72 21.24 -12.14 7.26
CA ALA A 72 21.07 -12.30 8.69
C ALA A 72 19.59 -12.47 9.06
N ILE A 73 19.30 -13.37 10.00
CA ILE A 73 17.98 -13.48 10.62
C ILE A 73 17.78 -12.28 11.53
N VAL A 74 16.81 -11.42 11.21
CA VAL A 74 16.48 -10.19 11.95
C VAL A 74 15.39 -10.46 12.99
N LEU A 75 14.49 -11.39 12.68
CA LEU A 75 13.43 -11.82 13.57
C LEU A 75 13.22 -13.33 13.42
N SER A 76 13.05 -14.02 14.53
CA SER A 76 12.68 -15.42 14.58
C SER A 76 11.70 -15.61 15.74
N ARG A 77 10.44 -15.79 15.42
CA ARG A 77 9.37 -16.09 16.37
C ARG A 77 8.90 -17.52 16.10
N PRO A 78 9.32 -18.50 16.91
CA PRO A 78 8.77 -19.85 16.80
C PRO A 78 7.31 -19.87 17.26
N GLY A 79 6.49 -20.69 16.61
CA GLY A 79 5.12 -20.96 17.02
C GLY A 79 5.11 -21.62 18.40
N THR A 80 4.29 -21.10 19.31
CA THR A 80 3.94 -21.65 20.61
C THR A 80 2.72 -22.54 20.45
N GLY A 81 2.90 -23.76 19.95
CA GLY A 81 1.79 -24.72 19.83
C GLY A 81 1.22 -25.13 21.20
N GLU A 82 0.32 -24.30 21.77
CA GLU A 82 -0.20 -24.50 23.13
C GLU A 82 -1.33 -25.55 23.21
N GLU A 83 -1.93 -26.00 22.11
CA GLU A 83 -2.89 -27.13 22.14
C GLU A 83 -2.65 -28.17 21.02
N GLU A 84 -2.55 -29.43 21.46
CA GLU A 84 -2.40 -30.62 20.62
C GLU A 84 -3.75 -30.93 19.94
N VAL A 85 -3.92 -30.53 18.68
CA VAL A 85 -5.04 -31.04 17.87
C VAL A 85 -4.79 -32.52 17.61
N ARG A 86 -5.52 -33.40 18.33
CA ARG A 86 -5.54 -34.84 18.06
C ARG A 86 -6.20 -35.12 16.72
N LEU A 87 -5.43 -35.08 15.66
CA LEU A 87 -5.76 -35.67 14.37
C LEU A 87 -5.59 -37.21 14.46
N PRO A 88 -6.40 -38.03 13.76
CA PRO A 88 -6.19 -39.46 13.71
C PRO A 88 -4.79 -39.79 13.17
N ALA A 89 -4.13 -40.72 13.85
CA ALA A 89 -2.69 -40.95 13.77
C ALA A 89 -2.20 -41.50 12.41
N SER A 90 -1.17 -40.85 11.85
CA SER A 90 0.14 -41.51 11.65
C SER A 90 1.30 -40.58 11.27
N ASP A 91 1.09 -39.37 10.73
CA ASP A 91 2.22 -38.61 10.13
C ASP A 91 2.46 -37.18 10.64
N LEU A 92 1.72 -36.68 11.63
CA LEU A 92 2.02 -35.39 12.26
C LEU A 92 2.59 -35.65 13.66
N ALA A 93 3.88 -35.98 13.70
CA ALA A 93 4.63 -36.02 14.95
C ALA A 93 4.58 -34.62 15.60
N GLY A 94 3.74 -34.49 16.63
CA GLY A 94 3.64 -33.30 17.45
C GLY A 94 5.01 -32.87 17.97
N ARG A 95 5.27 -31.56 17.93
CA ARG A 95 6.41 -30.97 18.62
C ARG A 95 5.91 -30.01 19.68
N ALA A 96 6.07 -30.43 20.92
CA ALA A 96 6.22 -29.54 22.05
C ALA A 96 7.66 -29.00 22.06
N GLY A 97 7.81 -27.68 22.07
CA GLY A 97 9.09 -27.00 22.31
C GLY A 97 9.41 -25.94 21.26
N GLY A 98 9.29 -24.66 21.63
CA GLY A 98 9.45 -23.47 20.80
C GLY A 98 10.82 -23.30 20.12
N ARG A 99 11.16 -24.22 19.23
CA ARG A 99 12.27 -24.19 18.29
C ARG A 99 11.67 -24.10 16.88
N PRO A 100 12.20 -23.22 16.01
CA PRO A 100 11.73 -23.13 14.63
C PRO A 100 11.81 -24.47 13.89
N VAL A 101 10.85 -24.71 13.00
CA VAL A 101 10.71 -25.86 12.11
C VAL A 101 11.90 -25.94 11.15
N LEU A 102 12.38 -24.79 10.67
CA LEU A 102 13.57 -24.70 9.82
C LEU A 102 14.80 -24.37 10.68
N ASP A 103 15.90 -25.06 10.42
CA ASP A 103 17.21 -24.66 10.95
C ASP A 103 17.83 -23.51 10.13
N GLU A 104 18.91 -22.93 10.65
CA GLU A 104 19.60 -21.80 10.00
C GLU A 104 20.09 -22.14 8.58
N MET A 105 20.45 -23.41 8.33
CA MET A 105 20.94 -23.85 7.02
C MET A 105 19.79 -23.89 6.00
N ALA A 106 18.64 -24.43 6.39
CA ALA A 106 17.43 -24.48 5.60
C ALA A 106 16.88 -23.07 5.32
N ILE A 107 16.93 -22.17 6.32
CA ILE A 107 16.56 -20.75 6.16
C ILE A 107 17.47 -20.07 5.13
N ALA A 108 18.79 -20.31 5.19
CA ALA A 108 19.74 -19.74 4.24
C ALA A 108 19.50 -20.26 2.81
N GLU A 109 19.27 -21.57 2.65
CA GLU A 109 18.96 -22.18 1.36
C GLU A 109 17.66 -21.61 0.75
N LEU A 110 16.58 -21.56 1.53
CA LEU A 110 15.30 -21.02 1.10
C LEU A 110 15.39 -19.54 0.74
N SER A 111 16.13 -18.75 1.53
CA SER A 111 16.37 -17.33 1.26
C SER A 111 17.10 -17.12 -0.07
N GLN A 112 18.13 -17.93 -0.35
CA GLN A 112 18.83 -17.88 -1.63
C GLN A 112 17.92 -18.28 -2.79
N LEU A 113 17.08 -19.32 -2.61
CA LEU A 113 16.08 -19.73 -3.60
C LEU A 113 15.11 -18.58 -3.92
N ALA A 114 14.55 -17.94 -2.89
CA ALA A 114 13.65 -16.80 -3.03
C ALA A 114 14.31 -15.62 -3.78
N LEU A 115 15.55 -15.28 -3.45
CA LEU A 115 16.30 -14.23 -4.14
C LEU A 115 16.58 -14.55 -5.62
N ARG A 116 16.83 -15.81 -5.97
CA ARG A 116 16.98 -16.22 -7.38
C ARG A 116 15.66 -16.06 -8.14
N ILE A 117 14.54 -16.42 -7.51
CA ILE A 117 13.19 -16.27 -8.09
C ILE A 117 12.86 -14.80 -8.30
N GLU A 118 13.10 -13.95 -7.30
CA GLU A 118 12.92 -12.48 -7.42
C GLU A 118 13.76 -11.90 -8.57
N ARG A 119 15.04 -12.29 -8.69
CA ARG A 119 15.90 -11.85 -9.80
C ARG A 119 15.40 -12.33 -11.16
N PHE A 120 14.90 -13.55 -11.23
CA PHE A 120 14.37 -14.12 -12.47
C PHE A 120 13.13 -13.37 -12.96
N PHE A 121 12.21 -13.01 -12.06
CA PHE A 121 11.00 -12.26 -12.41
C PHE A 121 11.21 -10.74 -12.45
N GLY A 122 12.31 -10.23 -11.91
CA GLY A 122 12.63 -8.79 -11.87
C GLY A 122 11.75 -7.98 -10.92
N ALA A 123 11.01 -8.63 -10.03
CA ALA A 123 10.11 -8.02 -9.06
C ALA A 123 9.95 -8.90 -7.82
N PRO A 124 9.63 -8.33 -6.64
CA PRO A 124 9.33 -9.10 -5.43
C PRO A 124 8.24 -10.14 -5.70
N GLN A 125 8.44 -11.37 -5.21
CA GLN A 125 7.51 -12.48 -5.38
C GLN A 125 6.94 -12.95 -4.03
N ASP A 126 5.67 -13.32 -4.04
CA ASP A 126 5.00 -14.14 -3.04
C ASP A 126 5.13 -15.61 -3.51
N ILE A 127 5.72 -16.47 -2.67
CA ILE A 127 6.20 -17.81 -3.03
C ILE A 127 5.62 -18.84 -2.07
N GLU A 128 4.81 -19.76 -2.58
CA GLU A 128 4.39 -20.96 -1.85
C GLU A 128 5.41 -22.08 -2.12
N TRP A 129 5.89 -22.73 -1.05
CA TRP A 129 6.92 -23.77 -1.13
C TRP A 129 6.63 -24.93 -0.16
N CYS A 130 7.27 -26.08 -0.38
CA CYS A 130 7.33 -27.19 0.58
C CYS A 130 8.74 -27.79 0.65
N HIS A 131 9.02 -28.57 1.70
CA HIS A 131 10.30 -29.25 1.89
C HIS A 131 10.05 -30.74 2.11
N ASP A 132 10.66 -31.60 1.29
CA ASP A 132 10.44 -33.06 1.32
C ASP A 132 11.39 -33.80 2.28
N GLY A 133 12.15 -33.05 3.08
CA GLY A 133 13.22 -33.57 3.95
C GLY A 133 14.60 -33.60 3.27
N ARG A 134 14.68 -33.33 1.96
CA ARG A 134 15.93 -33.28 1.19
C ARG A 134 16.13 -31.97 0.45
N GLN A 135 15.06 -31.37 -0.06
CA GLN A 135 15.11 -30.14 -0.84
C GLN A 135 13.81 -29.34 -0.76
N PHE A 136 13.92 -28.06 -1.13
CA PHE A 136 12.76 -27.19 -1.32
C PHE A 136 12.15 -27.34 -2.71
N TRP A 137 10.82 -27.40 -2.74
CA TRP A 137 10.01 -27.37 -3.95
C TRP A 137 9.18 -26.10 -3.98
N VAL A 138 9.15 -25.43 -5.13
CA VAL A 138 8.30 -24.25 -5.36
C VAL A 138 6.97 -24.73 -5.92
N LEU A 139 5.88 -24.42 -5.22
CA LEU A 139 4.52 -24.80 -5.59
C LEU A 139 3.83 -23.69 -6.39
N GLN A 140 4.07 -22.44 -6.00
CA GLN A 140 3.53 -21.25 -6.67
C GLN A 140 4.49 -20.07 -6.51
N SER A 141 4.54 -19.20 -7.52
CA SER A 141 5.20 -17.89 -7.43
C SER A 141 4.33 -16.86 -8.14
N ARG A 142 4.07 -15.72 -7.48
CA ARG A 142 3.30 -14.61 -8.04
C ARG A 142 3.92 -13.26 -7.64
N PRO A 143 3.83 -12.21 -8.47
CA PRO A 143 4.39 -10.91 -8.12
C PRO A 143 3.63 -10.30 -6.93
N VAL A 144 4.37 -9.68 -6.00
CA VAL A 144 3.78 -8.88 -4.92
C VAL A 144 3.27 -7.57 -5.51
N THR A 145 1.94 -7.44 -5.63
CA THR A 145 1.29 -6.27 -6.24
C THR A 145 1.06 -5.11 -5.28
N ALA A 146 1.30 -5.31 -3.97
CA ALA A 146 1.06 -4.32 -2.92
C ALA A 146 2.33 -3.57 -2.46
N ALA A 147 3.50 -3.88 -3.03
CA ALA A 147 4.73 -3.21 -2.63
C ALA A 147 4.74 -1.75 -3.14
N PRO A 148 4.97 -0.75 -2.27
CA PRO A 148 5.25 0.59 -2.75
C PRO A 148 6.49 0.55 -3.64
N ALA A 149 6.40 1.13 -4.83
CA ALA A 149 7.53 1.22 -5.74
C ALA A 149 8.62 2.08 -5.08
N SER A 150 9.65 1.44 -4.53
CA SER A 150 10.88 2.11 -4.09
C SER A 150 11.69 2.54 -5.32
N GLY A 151 11.24 3.62 -5.97
CA GLY A 151 11.93 4.27 -7.08
C GLY A 151 12.72 5.49 -6.59
N ALA A 152 13.94 5.64 -7.10
CA ALA A 152 14.86 6.75 -6.82
C ALA A 152 14.18 8.12 -7.00
N ASN A 153 14.42 9.00 -6.02
CA ASN A 153 13.68 10.23 -5.66
C ASN A 153 12.42 9.91 -4.84
N ASP A 154 12.60 9.89 -3.50
CA ASP A 154 11.55 9.75 -2.49
C ASP A 154 10.62 10.99 -2.50
N ILE A 155 9.92 11.18 -3.61
CA ILE A 155 8.91 12.20 -3.79
C ILE A 155 7.67 11.69 -3.08
N GLU A 156 7.31 12.37 -2.00
CA GLU A 156 6.08 12.09 -1.28
C GLU A 156 4.87 12.57 -2.09
N TRP A 157 3.99 11.64 -2.45
CA TRP A 157 2.77 11.89 -3.22
C TRP A 157 1.53 11.76 -2.34
N THR A 158 0.57 12.68 -2.50
CA THR A 158 -0.68 12.65 -1.72
C THR A 158 -1.95 12.77 -2.55
N ARG A 159 -3.04 12.18 -2.05
CA ARG A 159 -4.42 12.41 -2.53
C ARG A 159 -5.35 12.95 -1.46
N ALA A 160 -4.85 13.39 -0.31
CA ALA A 160 -5.71 13.77 0.82
C ALA A 160 -6.76 14.83 0.44
N ASN A 161 -6.38 15.83 -0.37
CA ASN A 161 -7.34 16.78 -0.95
C ASN A 161 -8.04 16.24 -2.21
N LEU A 162 -7.32 15.53 -3.08
CA LEU A 162 -7.86 15.08 -4.38
C LEU A 162 -8.89 13.95 -4.27
N ILE A 163 -8.96 13.26 -3.13
CA ILE A 163 -10.01 12.26 -2.90
C ILE A 163 -11.40 12.91 -2.85
N GLU A 164 -11.51 14.16 -2.42
CA GLU A 164 -12.77 14.89 -2.39
C GLU A 164 -13.10 15.52 -3.75
N VAL A 165 -12.08 15.98 -4.49
CA VAL A 165 -12.25 16.65 -5.79
C VAL A 165 -12.42 15.63 -6.94
N PHE A 166 -11.68 14.53 -6.89
CA PHE A 166 -11.69 13.43 -7.86
C PHE A 166 -11.81 12.08 -7.12
N PRO A 167 -12.99 11.78 -6.53
CA PRO A 167 -13.21 10.56 -5.75
C PRO A 167 -13.13 9.31 -6.62
N ASP A 168 -13.74 9.37 -7.80
CA ASP A 168 -13.88 8.23 -8.70
C ASP A 168 -12.67 8.04 -9.60
N GLN A 169 -12.50 6.81 -10.06
CA GLN A 169 -11.47 6.48 -11.03
C GLN A 169 -11.83 7.10 -12.39
N THR A 170 -11.06 8.13 -12.76
CA THR A 170 -11.28 8.87 -14.01
C THR A 170 -10.80 8.03 -15.20
N SER A 171 -11.46 8.16 -16.36
CA SER A 171 -11.01 7.47 -17.58
C SER A 171 -9.58 7.90 -17.96
N PRO A 172 -8.78 7.03 -18.60
CA PRO A 172 -7.40 7.38 -18.96
C PRO A 172 -7.27 8.66 -19.79
N GLN A 173 -8.22 8.90 -20.71
CA GLN A 173 -8.25 10.10 -21.54
C GLN A 173 -8.49 11.36 -20.71
N ALA A 174 -9.50 11.36 -19.85
CA ALA A 174 -9.79 12.53 -19.01
C ALA A 174 -8.66 12.77 -18.00
N LEU A 175 -8.07 11.70 -17.46
CA LEU A 175 -6.93 11.78 -16.55
C LEU A 175 -5.71 12.44 -17.20
N ALA A 176 -5.38 12.06 -18.44
CA ALA A 176 -4.29 12.68 -19.20
C ALA A 176 -4.54 14.17 -19.46
N VAL A 177 -5.79 14.54 -19.78
CA VAL A 177 -6.18 15.94 -19.97
C VAL A 177 -6.08 16.73 -18.67
N TYR A 178 -6.58 16.19 -17.55
CA TYR A 178 -6.48 16.87 -16.26
C TYR A 178 -5.04 17.01 -15.79
N GLU A 179 -4.22 15.97 -15.93
CA GLU A 179 -2.80 16.04 -15.55
C GLU A 179 -2.05 17.12 -16.33
N ASP A 180 -2.20 17.17 -17.66
CA ASP A 180 -1.56 18.20 -18.50
C ASP A 180 -2.11 19.60 -18.18
N MET A 181 -3.44 19.75 -18.13
CA MET A 181 -4.10 21.03 -17.89
C MET A 181 -3.73 21.62 -16.52
N LEU A 182 -3.80 20.82 -15.45
CA LEU A 182 -3.53 21.27 -14.09
C LEU A 182 -2.05 21.60 -13.92
N ASN A 183 -1.13 20.77 -14.41
CA ASN A 183 0.30 21.08 -14.35
C ASN A 183 0.65 22.35 -15.13
N ARG A 184 0.07 22.56 -16.33
CA ARG A 184 0.26 23.82 -17.08
C ARG A 184 -0.30 25.02 -16.34
N ALA A 185 -1.45 24.87 -15.69
CA ALA A 185 -2.05 25.91 -14.86
C ALA A 185 -1.14 26.27 -13.69
N GLU A 186 -0.62 25.28 -12.98
CA GLU A 186 0.32 25.47 -11.86
C GLU A 186 1.62 26.15 -12.30
N VAL A 187 2.25 25.68 -13.37
CA VAL A 187 3.46 26.32 -13.92
C VAL A 187 3.18 27.76 -14.36
N ARG A 188 2.01 28.03 -14.96
CA ARG A 188 1.63 29.39 -15.35
C ARG A 188 1.38 30.29 -14.15
N PHE A 189 0.78 29.75 -13.09
CA PHE A 189 0.46 30.49 -11.88
C PHE A 189 1.71 30.76 -11.04
N MET A 190 2.42 29.70 -10.66
CA MET A 190 3.59 29.72 -9.77
C MET A 190 4.89 30.11 -10.49
N GLY A 191 4.99 29.94 -11.82
CA GLY A 191 6.19 30.26 -12.59
C GLY A 191 7.41 29.45 -12.15
N ARG A 192 8.55 30.12 -11.95
CA ARG A 192 9.82 29.46 -11.55
C ARG A 192 9.84 28.98 -10.10
N LEU A 193 8.76 29.18 -9.34
CA LEU A 193 8.59 28.50 -8.05
C LEU A 193 8.32 27.00 -8.25
N ILE A 194 7.85 26.60 -9.44
CA ILE A 194 7.86 25.19 -9.83
C ILE A 194 9.27 24.79 -10.24
N ASP A 195 9.86 23.82 -9.54
CA ASP A 195 11.19 23.32 -9.85
C ASP A 195 11.10 22.07 -10.74
N PRO A 196 11.54 22.13 -12.00
CA PRO A 196 11.50 20.97 -12.89
C PRO A 196 12.30 19.78 -12.37
N ALA A 197 13.33 20.00 -11.54
CA ALA A 197 14.14 18.92 -10.96
C ALA A 197 13.36 18.09 -9.92
N LEU A 198 12.29 18.66 -9.34
CA LEU A 198 11.43 17.98 -8.37
C LEU A 198 10.24 17.29 -9.03
N GLY A 199 10.15 17.32 -10.37
CA GLY A 199 9.06 16.74 -11.13
C GLY A 199 7.80 17.63 -11.18
N PRO A 200 6.70 17.11 -11.74
CA PRO A 200 5.45 17.86 -11.88
C PRO A 200 4.76 18.07 -10.53
N MET A 201 3.85 19.05 -10.47
CA MET A 201 3.03 19.30 -9.28
C MET A 201 1.98 18.20 -9.10
N LEU A 202 1.38 17.73 -10.19
CA LEU A 202 0.43 16.62 -10.20
C LEU A 202 0.96 15.47 -11.05
N LYS A 203 0.67 14.24 -10.63
CA LYS A 203 0.93 13.04 -11.42
C LYS A 203 -0.13 12.00 -11.16
N SER A 204 -0.47 11.23 -12.18
CA SER A 204 -1.35 10.09 -12.05
C SER A 204 -0.60 8.79 -11.72
N PHE A 205 -1.17 8.01 -10.80
CA PHE A 205 -0.78 6.63 -10.51
C PHE A 205 -2.04 5.79 -10.43
N HIS A 206 -2.06 4.64 -11.12
CA HIS A 206 -3.18 3.68 -11.09
C HIS A 206 -4.57 4.32 -11.26
N GLY A 207 -4.72 5.24 -12.23
CA GLY A 207 -5.99 5.90 -12.55
C GLY A 207 -6.41 7.03 -11.61
N ARG A 208 -5.48 7.50 -10.75
CA ARG A 208 -5.75 8.46 -9.69
C ARG A 208 -4.73 9.58 -9.70
N LEU A 209 -5.16 10.84 -9.54
CA LEU A 209 -4.26 11.99 -9.41
C LEU A 209 -3.72 12.12 -8.00
N TYR A 210 -2.46 12.57 -7.91
CA TYR A 210 -1.73 12.84 -6.68
C TYR A 210 -0.99 14.18 -6.80
N PHE A 211 -0.85 14.89 -5.68
CA PHE A 211 0.01 16.05 -5.54
C PHE A 211 1.41 15.66 -5.07
N ASN A 212 2.41 16.36 -5.59
CA ASN A 212 3.81 16.28 -5.20
C ASN A 212 4.07 17.16 -3.96
N LEU A 213 4.17 16.55 -2.77
CA LEU A 213 4.39 17.29 -1.53
C LEU A 213 5.79 17.88 -1.43
N LEU A 214 6.78 17.30 -2.11
CA LEU A 214 8.12 17.87 -2.15
C LEU A 214 8.10 19.23 -2.88
N GLN A 215 7.29 19.35 -3.93
CA GLN A 215 7.09 20.62 -4.60
C GLN A 215 6.36 21.66 -3.74
N LEU A 216 5.33 21.24 -3.02
CA LEU A 216 4.62 22.11 -2.08
C LEU A 216 5.58 22.66 -1.01
N ARG A 217 6.38 21.79 -0.38
CA ARG A 217 7.39 22.17 0.62
C ARG A 217 8.44 23.12 0.04
N ASN A 218 8.90 22.89 -1.19
CA ASN A 218 9.86 23.77 -1.85
C ASN A 218 9.29 25.18 -2.09
N ILE A 219 8.02 25.30 -2.49
CA ILE A 219 7.34 26.59 -2.64
C ILE A 219 7.26 27.33 -1.30
N CYS A 220 6.85 26.64 -0.23
CA CYS A 220 6.80 27.21 1.12
C CYS A 220 8.19 27.71 1.57
N ARG A 221 9.23 26.90 1.38
CA ARG A 221 10.62 27.25 1.67
C ARG A 221 11.06 28.52 0.92
N LEU A 222 10.82 28.58 -0.39
CA LEU A 222 11.16 29.74 -1.21
C LEU A 222 10.42 31.01 -0.74
N GLY A 223 9.18 30.87 -0.25
CA GLY A 223 8.39 31.94 0.33
C GLY A 223 8.76 32.30 1.78
N GLY A 224 9.67 31.54 2.42
CA GLY A 224 10.03 31.73 3.83
C GLY A 224 8.93 31.35 4.82
N ALA A 225 7.99 30.48 4.41
CA ALA A 225 6.87 30.01 5.23
C ALA A 225 7.09 28.56 5.68
N ALA A 226 6.55 28.22 6.86
CA ALA A 226 6.51 26.84 7.33
C ALA A 226 5.54 26.01 6.46
N PRO A 227 5.96 24.84 5.93
CA PRO A 227 5.08 23.98 5.14
C PRO A 227 3.80 23.51 5.86
N ALA A 228 3.80 23.40 7.19
CA ALA A 228 2.69 22.85 7.96
C ALA A 228 1.34 23.52 7.66
N GLY A 229 1.29 24.85 7.51
CA GLY A 229 0.04 25.55 7.20
C GLY A 229 -0.56 25.14 5.84
N ALA A 230 0.30 24.98 4.83
CA ALA A 230 -0.11 24.49 3.52
C ALA A 230 -0.54 23.02 3.59
N LEU A 231 0.24 22.17 4.27
CA LEU A 231 -0.07 20.75 4.42
C LEU A 231 -1.41 20.51 5.13
N ARG A 232 -1.74 21.26 6.18
CA ARG A 232 -3.07 21.23 6.84
C ARG A 232 -4.19 21.53 5.85
N SER A 233 -4.01 22.56 5.03
CA SER A 233 -4.99 22.96 4.00
C SER A 233 -5.17 21.89 2.91
N PHE A 234 -4.17 21.03 2.71
CA PHE A 234 -4.21 19.91 1.77
C PHE A 234 -4.67 18.58 2.42
N GLY A 235 -5.12 18.60 3.68
CA GLY A 235 -5.68 17.43 4.37
C GLY A 235 -4.66 16.59 5.15
N HIS A 236 -3.47 17.12 5.46
CA HIS A 236 -2.41 16.40 6.18
C HIS A 236 -2.30 16.76 7.66
N SER A 237 -3.39 17.15 8.32
CA SER A 237 -3.34 17.63 9.72
C SER A 237 -2.68 16.66 10.70
N ASP A 238 -2.82 15.35 10.48
CA ASP A 238 -2.34 14.29 11.38
C ASP A 238 -0.95 13.71 11.00
N ALA A 239 -0.39 14.14 9.87
CA ALA A 239 0.87 13.62 9.32
C ALA A 239 2.00 14.66 9.27
N ILE A 240 1.86 15.77 10.00
CA ILE A 240 2.81 16.89 9.98
C ILE A 240 4.05 16.51 10.78
N ARG A 241 5.22 16.64 10.16
CA ARG A 241 6.49 16.39 10.83
C ARG A 241 6.88 17.63 11.64
N PRO A 242 7.60 17.50 12.78
CA PRO A 242 8.11 18.67 13.50
C PRO A 242 8.94 19.63 12.62
N ALA A 243 9.65 19.11 11.62
CA ALA A 243 10.39 19.93 10.66
C ALA A 243 9.50 20.76 9.72
N ASP A 244 8.26 20.32 9.45
CA ASP A 244 7.31 21.05 8.59
C ASP A 244 6.73 22.30 9.30
N GLU A 245 6.80 22.36 10.64
CA GLU A 245 6.37 23.53 11.43
C GLU A 245 7.43 24.65 11.44
N VAL A 246 8.66 24.35 11.01
CA VAL A 246 9.77 25.30 11.06
C VAL A 246 9.88 26.04 9.73
N ALA A 247 9.65 27.35 9.77
CA ALA A 247 9.94 28.22 8.63
C ALA A 247 11.45 28.31 8.41
N THR A 248 11.89 27.97 7.20
CA THR A 248 13.30 28.06 6.79
C THR A 248 13.52 29.35 6.03
N ARG A 249 14.57 30.10 6.39
CA ARG A 249 14.96 31.29 5.64
C ARG A 249 15.60 30.86 4.32
N PRO A 250 15.04 31.26 3.16
CA PRO A 250 15.60 30.86 1.88
C PRO A 250 16.91 31.60 1.61
N ALA A 251 17.86 30.92 0.97
CA ALA A 251 19.09 31.55 0.54
C ALA A 251 18.81 32.55 -0.60
N LEU A 252 19.48 33.71 -0.61
CA LEU A 252 19.28 34.74 -1.64
C LEU A 252 19.50 34.20 -3.06
N ARG A 253 20.46 33.29 -3.24
CA ARG A 253 20.72 32.61 -4.52
C ARG A 253 19.52 31.84 -5.06
N ASP A 254 18.64 31.35 -4.17
CA ASP A 254 17.45 30.59 -4.56
C ASP A 254 16.28 31.54 -4.90
N VAL A 255 16.20 32.68 -4.22
CA VAL A 255 15.09 33.64 -4.34
C VAL A 255 15.30 34.64 -5.49
N LEU A 256 16.51 35.17 -5.64
CA LEU A 256 16.81 36.23 -6.62
C LEU A 256 16.39 35.88 -8.06
N PRO A 257 16.65 34.66 -8.58
CA PRO A 257 16.21 34.27 -9.94
C PRO A 257 14.68 34.20 -10.12
N ARG A 258 13.94 34.12 -9.00
CA ARG A 258 12.49 33.94 -8.91
C ARG A 258 11.75 35.20 -8.48
N LEU A 259 12.49 36.29 -8.20
CA LEU A 259 11.92 37.57 -7.77
C LEU A 259 10.83 38.12 -8.73
N PRO A 260 10.94 37.99 -10.07
CA PRO A 260 9.87 38.41 -10.98
C PRO A 260 8.54 37.66 -10.74
N ASP A 261 8.60 36.36 -10.43
CA ASP A 261 7.42 35.56 -10.12
C ASP A 261 6.79 35.96 -8.78
N PHE A 262 7.61 36.22 -7.75
CA PHE A 262 7.13 36.77 -6.47
C PHE A 262 6.44 38.13 -6.65
N ILE A 263 7.03 39.03 -7.44
CA ILE A 263 6.41 40.33 -7.75
C ILE A 263 5.09 40.14 -8.50
N ARG A 264 5.03 39.19 -9.45
CA ARG A 264 3.79 38.87 -10.18
C ARG A 264 2.71 38.37 -9.22
N LEU A 265 3.04 37.43 -8.33
CA LEU A 265 2.10 36.87 -7.36
C LEU A 265 1.60 37.94 -6.40
N ALA A 266 2.47 38.78 -5.84
CA ALA A 266 2.07 39.90 -4.98
C ALA A 266 1.17 40.92 -5.68
N ARG A 267 1.40 41.19 -6.98
CA ARG A 267 0.52 42.05 -7.78
C ARG A 267 -0.85 41.41 -8.02
N ASN A 268 -0.89 40.10 -8.25
CA ASN A 268 -2.14 39.36 -8.43
C ASN A 268 -2.96 39.34 -7.13
N ASP A 269 -2.31 39.08 -6.01
CA ASP A 269 -2.93 39.06 -4.69
C ASP A 269 -3.62 40.40 -4.36
N ARG A 270 -2.94 41.53 -4.61
CA ARG A 270 -3.53 42.88 -4.47
C ARG A 270 -4.75 43.12 -5.36
N ARG A 271 -4.89 42.39 -6.48
CA ARG A 271 -6.04 42.51 -7.40
C ARG A 271 -7.20 41.59 -7.00
N LEU A 272 -6.92 40.52 -6.23
CA LEU A 272 -7.88 39.48 -5.91
C LEU A 272 -9.16 40.00 -5.23
N PRO A 273 -9.11 40.90 -4.21
CA PRO A 273 -10.34 41.41 -3.58
C PRO A 273 -11.24 42.20 -4.53
N ARG A 274 -10.66 42.83 -5.56
CA ARG A 274 -11.44 43.54 -6.58
C ARG A 274 -12.09 42.56 -7.55
N LEU A 275 -11.37 41.50 -7.91
CA LEU A 275 -11.88 40.44 -8.79
C LEU A 275 -13.01 39.65 -8.12
N MET A 276 -12.84 39.26 -6.85
CA MET A 276 -13.87 38.53 -6.09
C MET A 276 -15.15 39.34 -5.99
N ARG A 277 -15.08 40.62 -5.57
CA ARG A 277 -16.25 41.51 -5.53
C ARG A 277 -16.92 41.69 -6.89
N ARG A 278 -16.15 41.67 -7.99
CA ARG A 278 -16.71 41.71 -9.34
C ARG A 278 -17.45 40.42 -9.67
N GLN A 279 -16.90 39.26 -9.31
CA GLN A 279 -17.55 37.98 -9.53
C GLN A 279 -18.79 37.79 -8.66
N GLU A 280 -18.76 38.19 -7.40
CA GLU A 280 -19.94 38.19 -6.51
C GLU A 280 -21.09 38.99 -7.12
N ARG A 281 -20.82 40.23 -7.57
CA ARG A 281 -21.84 41.06 -8.24
C ARG A 281 -22.38 40.41 -9.52
N ALA A 282 -21.51 39.78 -10.31
CA ALA A 282 -21.92 39.09 -11.52
C ALA A 282 -22.80 37.87 -11.20
N LEU A 283 -22.44 37.09 -10.18
CA LEU A 283 -23.20 35.95 -9.71
C LEU A 283 -24.55 36.38 -9.16
N GLU A 284 -24.61 37.43 -8.34
CA GLU A 284 -25.87 38.03 -7.87
C GLU A 284 -26.77 38.45 -9.03
N ALA A 285 -26.23 39.08 -10.07
CA ALA A 285 -27.00 39.47 -11.24
C ALA A 285 -27.56 38.26 -11.99
N ILE A 286 -26.78 37.19 -12.12
CA ILE A 286 -27.23 35.92 -12.72
C ILE A 286 -28.34 35.30 -11.87
N ILE A 287 -28.16 35.20 -10.55
CA ILE A 287 -29.16 34.65 -9.63
C ILE A 287 -30.46 35.45 -9.71
N ARG A 288 -30.40 36.78 -9.69
CA ARG A 288 -31.58 37.65 -9.84
C ARG A 288 -32.30 37.41 -11.17
N ARG A 289 -31.57 37.23 -12.27
CA ARG A 289 -32.14 36.93 -13.58
C ARG A 289 -32.86 35.58 -13.61
N PHE A 290 -32.31 34.55 -12.97
CA PHE A 290 -32.98 33.26 -12.84
C PHE A 290 -34.21 33.33 -11.93
N ALA A 291 -34.12 34.06 -10.82
CA ALA A 291 -35.24 34.25 -9.90
C ALA A 291 -36.40 35.08 -10.50
N SER A 292 -36.12 35.90 -11.52
CA SER A 292 -37.14 36.73 -12.20
C SER A 292 -37.89 36.02 -13.33
N VAL A 293 -37.48 34.81 -13.73
CA VAL A 293 -38.23 33.99 -14.68
C VAL A 293 -39.27 33.19 -13.90
N ARG A 294 -40.49 33.75 -13.80
CA ARG A 294 -41.73 33.03 -13.47
C ARG A 294 -42.54 32.83 -14.73
#